data_AF-A0A519UB89-F1
#
_entry.id   AF-A0A519UB89-F1
#
_cell.length_a   1.000
_cell.length_b   1.000
_cell.length_c   1.000
_cell.angle_alpha   90.00
_cell.angle_beta   90.00
_cell.angle_gamma   90.00
#
_symmetry.space_group_name_H-M   'P 1'
#
loop_
_entity.id
_entity.type
_entity.pdbx_description
1 polymer ?
#
loop_
_entity_poly.entity_id
_entity_poly.type
_entity_poly.pdbx_seq_one_letter_code
_entity_poly.pdbx_strand_id
1 'polypeptide(L)'
;MKKAFYTLSVLAALSLSSCEKYLEVEPRASVSDENTIFDNASAQTALTGAYAAVASGGYYGTTFQSIGYLNGDNIVWTGSQSQVQEFINHNVNADNSTISGAWSAIYIAVNRSN
;
A
#
# COMPACT_ATOMS: atom_id res chain seq x y z
N MET A 1 -14.86 -41.02 49.58
CA MET A 1 -13.88 -41.33 48.50
C MET A 1 -14.46 -41.18 47.11
N LYS A 2 -15.55 -41.88 46.73
CA LYS A 2 -16.17 -41.74 45.39
C LYS A 2 -16.60 -40.30 45.01
N LYS A 3 -17.18 -39.55 45.97
CA LYS A 3 -17.55 -38.14 45.76
C LYS A 3 -16.35 -37.22 45.47
N ALA A 4 -15.22 -37.45 46.15
CA ALA A 4 -13.97 -36.72 45.94
C ALA A 4 -13.35 -37.02 44.57
N PHE A 5 -13.49 -38.27 44.10
CA PHE A 5 -13.04 -38.70 42.78
C PHE A 5 -13.87 -38.06 41.65
N TYR A 6 -15.20 -37.97 41.83
CA TYR A 6 -16.08 -37.27 40.88
C TYR A 6 -15.79 -35.77 40.82
N THR A 7 -15.57 -35.09 41.95
CA THR A 7 -15.20 -33.66 41.96
C THR A 7 -13.86 -33.40 41.28
N LEU A 8 -12.88 -34.30 41.46
CA LEU A 8 -11.56 -34.15 40.82
C LEU A 8 -11.64 -34.36 39.30
N SER A 9 -12.45 -35.31 38.82
CA SER A 9 -12.69 -35.52 37.38
C SER A 9 -13.36 -34.31 36.72
N VAL A 10 -14.34 -33.69 37.39
CA VAL A 10 -15.00 -32.48 36.85
C VAL A 10 -14.00 -31.33 36.76
N LEU A 11 -13.20 -31.11 37.81
CA LEU A 11 -12.21 -30.03 37.81
C LEU A 11 -11.12 -30.22 36.73
N ALA A 12 -10.71 -31.47 36.47
CA ALA A 12 -9.79 -31.80 35.39
C ALA A 12 -10.41 -31.55 34.00
N ALA A 13 -11.71 -31.86 33.80
CA ALA A 13 -12.41 -31.58 32.54
C ALA A 13 -12.52 -30.06 32.25
N LEU A 14 -12.73 -29.24 33.29
CA LEU A 14 -12.75 -27.77 33.16
C LEU A 14 -11.36 -27.18 32.88
N SER A 15 -10.27 -27.87 33.23
CA SER A 15 -8.91 -27.39 32.92
C SER A 15 -8.53 -27.49 31.44
N LEU A 16 -9.32 -28.21 30.64
CA LEU A 16 -9.12 -28.36 29.19
C LEU A 16 -9.89 -27.31 28.37
N SER A 17 -10.76 -26.49 28.98
CA SER A 17 -11.42 -25.40 28.26
C SER A 17 -10.50 -24.18 28.20
N SER A 18 -9.93 -23.89 27.04
CA SER A 18 -9.22 -22.64 26.78
C SER A 18 -10.13 -21.63 26.09
N CYS A 19 -9.91 -20.33 26.34
CA CYS A 19 -10.58 -19.24 25.63
C CYS A 19 -9.78 -18.85 24.37
N GLU A 20 -9.65 -19.74 23.39
CA GLU A 20 -8.92 -19.45 22.13
C GLU A 20 -9.44 -18.18 21.43
N LYS A 21 -10.76 -17.98 21.42
CA LYS A 21 -11.40 -16.78 20.84
C LYS A 21 -10.97 -15.44 21.45
N TYR A 22 -10.41 -15.44 22.66
CA TYR A 22 -9.88 -14.23 23.28
C TYR A 22 -8.45 -13.91 22.82
N LEU A 23 -7.71 -14.94 22.40
CA LEU A 23 -6.34 -14.82 21.89
C LEU A 23 -6.31 -14.53 20.39
N GLU A 24 -7.35 -14.94 19.66
CA GLU A 24 -7.54 -14.61 18.24
C GLU A 24 -8.27 -13.26 18.07
N VAL A 25 -7.50 -12.18 18.22
CA VAL A 25 -8.01 -10.82 17.95
C VAL A 25 -7.59 -10.40 16.55
N GLU A 26 -8.56 -10.37 15.63
CA GLU A 26 -8.41 -9.76 14.31
C GLU A 26 -8.03 -8.27 14.47
N PRO A 27 -6.93 -7.80 13.86
CA PRO A 27 -6.58 -6.40 13.92
C PRO A 27 -7.62 -5.57 13.17
N ARG A 28 -8.31 -4.66 13.87
CA ARG A 28 -9.36 -3.81 13.27
C ARG A 28 -8.86 -2.88 12.17
N ALA A 29 -7.54 -2.67 12.10
CA ALA A 29 -6.89 -1.80 11.12
C ALA A 29 -6.11 -2.59 10.04
N SER A 30 -6.08 -3.93 10.10
CA SER A 30 -5.51 -4.73 9.01
C SER A 30 -6.59 -5.10 8.03
N VAL A 31 -6.29 -4.97 6.74
CA VAL A 31 -7.03 -5.65 5.68
C VAL A 31 -6.37 -7.03 5.54
N SER A 32 -7.14 -8.11 5.68
CA SER A 32 -6.63 -9.48 5.49
C SER A 32 -6.17 -9.63 4.04
N ASP A 33 -4.98 -10.19 3.84
CA ASP A 33 -4.45 -10.54 2.52
C ASP A 33 -5.20 -11.74 1.91
N GLU A 34 -5.86 -12.57 2.74
CA GLU A 34 -6.62 -13.74 2.27
C GLU A 34 -8.00 -13.40 1.70
N ASN A 35 -8.68 -12.39 2.24
CA ASN A 35 -9.99 -11.93 1.78
C ASN A 35 -10.02 -10.39 1.68
N THR A 36 -9.37 -9.86 0.64
CA THR A 36 -9.23 -8.40 0.43
C THR A 36 -10.47 -7.74 -0.17
N ILE A 37 -11.19 -8.43 -1.07
CA ILE A 37 -12.40 -7.91 -1.74
C ILE A 37 -13.53 -8.93 -1.61
N PHE A 38 -14.47 -8.69 -0.71
CA PHE A 38 -15.55 -9.64 -0.38
C PHE A 38 -16.95 -9.03 -0.38
N ASP A 39 -17.06 -7.70 -0.51
CA ASP A 39 -18.32 -6.97 -0.59
C ASP A 39 -18.16 -5.67 -1.40
N ASN A 40 -19.23 -4.89 -1.52
CA ASN A 40 -19.18 -3.62 -2.24
C ASN A 40 -18.27 -2.58 -1.56
N ALA A 41 -18.21 -2.54 -0.23
CA ALA A 41 -17.42 -1.55 0.51
C ALA A 41 -15.90 -1.80 0.35
N SER A 42 -15.48 -3.05 0.43
CA SER A 42 -14.10 -3.48 0.19
C SER A 42 -13.68 -3.25 -1.26
N ALA A 43 -14.56 -3.51 -2.24
CA ALA A 43 -14.30 -3.20 -3.65
C ALA A 43 -14.10 -1.68 -3.88
N GLN A 44 -14.96 -0.83 -3.29
CA GLN A 44 -14.81 0.62 -3.36
C GLN A 44 -13.52 1.10 -2.68
N THR A 45 -13.12 0.47 -1.59
CA THR A 45 -11.87 0.78 -0.88
C THR A 45 -10.66 0.42 -1.75
N ALA A 46 -10.64 -0.76 -2.37
CA ALA A 46 -9.58 -1.18 -3.29
C ALA A 46 -9.46 -0.21 -4.48
N LEU A 47 -10.59 0.13 -5.11
CA LEU A 47 -10.64 1.11 -6.21
C LEU A 47 -10.11 2.48 -5.78
N THR A 48 -10.47 2.95 -4.58
CA THR A 48 -9.93 4.19 -4.01
C THR A 48 -8.40 4.11 -3.86
N GLY A 49 -7.87 2.96 -3.44
CA GLY A 49 -6.42 2.71 -3.35
C GLY A 49 -5.70 2.75 -4.70
N ALA A 50 -6.34 2.27 -5.77
CA ALA A 50 -5.84 2.37 -7.14
C ALA A 50 -5.77 3.83 -7.60
N TYR A 51 -6.85 4.60 -7.43
CA TYR A 51 -6.86 6.04 -7.74
C TYR A 51 -5.85 6.83 -6.91
N ALA A 52 -5.65 6.47 -5.63
CA ALA A 52 -4.64 7.10 -4.78
C ALA A 52 -3.21 6.89 -5.32
N ALA A 53 -2.91 5.74 -5.94
CA ALA A 53 -1.62 5.53 -6.59
C ALA A 53 -1.47 6.38 -7.86
N VAL A 54 -2.54 6.53 -8.65
CA VAL A 54 -2.56 7.43 -9.82
C VAL A 54 -2.29 8.88 -9.39
N ALA A 55 -2.96 9.34 -8.34
CA ALA A 55 -2.82 10.68 -7.78
C ALA A 55 -1.50 10.92 -7.01
N SER A 56 -0.65 9.90 -6.86
CA SER A 56 0.61 10.02 -6.13
C SER A 56 1.54 11.05 -6.77
N GLY A 57 2.37 11.67 -5.93
CA GLY A 57 3.36 12.66 -6.40
C GLY A 57 4.30 12.11 -7.46
N GLY A 58 4.65 10.81 -7.39
CA GLY A 58 5.49 10.14 -8.38
C GLY A 58 4.82 9.95 -9.74
N TYR A 59 3.48 9.94 -9.82
CA TYR A 59 2.74 9.81 -11.09
C TYR A 59 2.05 11.13 -11.47
N TYR A 60 0.72 11.15 -11.58
CA TYR A 60 -0.02 12.33 -12.05
C TYR A 60 -0.02 13.50 -11.06
N GLY A 61 0.36 13.28 -9.80
CA GLY A 61 0.43 14.35 -8.81
C GLY A 61 1.50 15.39 -9.15
N THR A 62 2.68 14.99 -9.66
CA THR A 62 3.74 15.94 -10.03
C THR A 62 4.78 15.35 -10.99
N THR A 63 5.52 14.33 -10.56
CA THR A 63 6.79 13.90 -11.19
C THR A 63 6.61 13.50 -12.65
N PHE A 64 5.62 12.66 -12.97
CA PHE A 64 5.41 12.25 -14.36
C PHE A 64 4.97 13.43 -15.25
N GLN A 65 4.09 14.30 -14.75
CA GLN A 65 3.67 15.50 -15.47
C GLN A 65 4.84 16.46 -15.70
N SER A 66 5.76 16.54 -14.73
CA SER A 66 6.94 17.41 -14.83
C SER A 66 7.86 17.05 -15.98
N ILE A 67 8.00 15.77 -16.28
CA ILE A 67 8.78 15.34 -17.44
C ILE A 67 8.18 15.93 -18.72
N GLY A 68 6.86 15.97 -18.86
CA GLY A 68 6.21 16.55 -20.04
C GLY A 68 6.48 18.04 -20.21
N TYR A 69 6.23 18.84 -19.15
CA TYR A 69 6.33 20.29 -19.26
C TYR A 69 7.76 20.84 -19.17
N LEU A 70 8.70 20.12 -18.54
CA LEU A 70 10.12 20.52 -18.47
C LEU A 70 10.86 20.35 -19.80
N ASN A 71 10.32 19.52 -20.71
CA ASN A 71 10.79 19.41 -22.09
C ASN A 71 10.10 20.43 -23.02
N GLY A 72 9.19 21.25 -22.51
CA GLY A 72 8.52 22.32 -23.27
C GLY A 72 9.23 23.67 -23.12
N ASP A 73 8.73 24.67 -23.83
CA ASP A 73 9.23 26.06 -23.77
C ASP A 73 8.35 27.00 -22.93
N ASN A 74 7.24 26.50 -22.38
CA ASN A 74 6.27 27.28 -21.61
C ASN A 74 6.66 27.52 -20.15
N ILE A 75 7.65 26.80 -19.62
CA ILE A 75 8.02 26.83 -18.19
C ILE A 75 9.53 27.00 -18.04
N VAL A 76 9.93 27.89 -17.13
CA VAL A 76 11.33 28.08 -16.75
C VAL A 76 11.55 27.50 -15.35
N TRP A 77 12.41 26.49 -15.26
CA TRP A 77 12.86 25.97 -13.97
C TRP A 77 13.94 26.87 -13.38
N THR A 78 13.76 27.30 -12.13
CA THR A 78 14.70 28.19 -11.42
C THR A 78 15.51 27.47 -10.34
N GLY A 79 15.33 26.16 -10.18
CA GLY A 79 16.06 25.34 -9.22
C GLY A 79 17.44 24.90 -9.70
N SER A 80 18.29 24.49 -8.75
CA SER A 80 19.68 24.07 -8.99
C SER A 80 19.85 22.56 -9.24
N GLN A 81 18.76 21.80 -9.29
CA GLN A 81 18.77 20.34 -9.43
C GLN A 81 19.24 19.94 -10.84
N SER A 82 20.42 19.29 -10.93
CA SER A 82 21.01 18.86 -12.21
C SER A 82 20.12 17.90 -13.00
N GLN A 83 19.49 16.94 -12.32
CA GLN A 83 18.56 15.97 -12.92
C GLN A 83 17.33 16.63 -13.59
N VAL A 84 16.95 17.84 -13.17
CA VAL A 84 15.86 18.59 -13.80
C VAL A 84 16.36 19.36 -15.03
N GLN A 85 17.57 19.93 -14.93
CA GLN A 85 18.23 20.63 -16.03
C GLN A 85 18.48 19.72 -17.24
N GLU A 86 18.64 18.42 -17.02
CA GLU A 86 18.75 17.43 -18.10
C GLU A 86 17.56 17.44 -19.06
N PHE A 87 16.32 17.62 -18.56
CA PHE A 87 15.13 17.70 -19.41
C PHE A 87 15.09 19.00 -20.23
N ILE A 88 15.48 20.11 -19.61
CA ILE A 88 15.51 21.44 -20.23
C ILE A 88 16.56 21.51 -21.33
N ASN A 89 17.73 20.91 -21.08
CA ASN A 89 18.82 20.86 -22.04
C ASN A 89 18.67 19.70 -23.06
N HIS A 90 17.58 18.94 -22.98
CA HIS A 90 17.32 17.75 -23.81
C HIS A 90 18.48 16.73 -23.82
N ASN A 91 19.16 16.57 -22.69
CA ASN A 91 20.30 15.68 -22.51
C ASN A 91 20.09 14.79 -21.29
N VAL A 92 19.04 13.97 -21.33
CA VAL A 92 18.62 13.13 -20.22
C VAL A 92 19.44 11.85 -20.14
N ASN A 93 20.04 11.61 -18.97
CA ASN A 93 20.82 10.40 -18.72
C ASN A 93 19.94 9.22 -18.31
N ALA A 94 20.43 8.01 -18.55
CA ALA A 94 19.71 6.78 -18.23
C ALA A 94 19.54 6.55 -16.71
N ASP A 95 20.37 7.18 -15.88
CA ASP A 95 20.33 7.10 -14.42
C ASP A 95 19.48 8.21 -13.77
N ASN A 96 18.76 9.01 -14.56
CA ASN A 96 17.93 10.10 -14.06
C ASN A 96 16.84 9.62 -13.09
N SER A 97 16.93 10.03 -11.83
CA SER A 97 16.04 9.56 -10.75
C SER A 97 14.59 10.04 -10.88
N THR A 98 14.35 11.13 -11.62
CA THR A 98 12.98 11.61 -11.92
C THR A 98 12.25 10.59 -12.81
N ILE A 99 12.94 10.02 -13.81
CA ILE A 99 12.37 8.99 -14.68
C ILE A 99 12.09 7.70 -13.90
N SER A 100 13.08 7.22 -13.13
CA SER A 100 12.91 5.97 -12.38
C SER A 100 11.83 6.07 -11.30
N GLY A 101 11.68 7.25 -10.67
CA GLY A 101 10.59 7.54 -9.75
C GLY A 101 9.21 7.50 -10.43
N ALA A 102 9.07 8.13 -11.59
CA ALA A 102 7.83 8.10 -12.36
C ALA A 102 7.46 6.68 -12.82
N TRP A 103 8.43 5.96 -13.38
CA TRP A 103 8.25 4.58 -13.80
C TRP A 103 7.76 3.70 -12.64
N SER A 104 8.42 3.76 -11.49
CA SER A 104 8.05 2.97 -10.31
C SER A 104 6.63 3.30 -9.83
N ALA A 105 6.26 4.58 -9.79
CA ALA A 105 4.92 5.01 -9.38
C ALA A 105 3.82 4.52 -10.34
N ILE A 106 4.09 4.52 -11.64
CA ILE A 106 3.18 3.98 -12.67
C ILE A 106 2.98 2.48 -12.46
N TYR A 107 4.05 1.72 -12.25
CA TYR A 107 3.94 0.28 -12.01
C TYR A 107 3.26 -0.06 -10.68
N ILE A 108 3.39 0.77 -9.66
CA ILE A 108 2.60 0.64 -8.43
C ILE A 108 1.10 0.82 -8.72
N ALA A 109 0.72 1.80 -9.55
CA ALA A 109 -0.68 2.01 -9.93
C ALA A 109 -1.24 0.84 -10.76
N VAL A 110 -0.45 0.30 -11.71
CA VAL A 110 -0.80 -0.91 -12.46
C VAL A 110 -0.97 -2.10 -11.53
N ASN A 111 -0.02 -2.33 -10.62
CA ASN A 111 -0.08 -3.46 -9.69
C ASN A 111 -1.27 -3.38 -8.72
N ARG A 112 -1.72 -2.18 -8.33
CA ARG A 112 -2.93 -2.02 -7.50
C ARG A 112 -4.23 -2.24 -8.27
N SER A 113 -4.16 -2.21 -9.61
CA SER A 113 -5.32 -2.34 -10.49
C SER A 113 -5.47 -3.76 -11.05
N ASN A 114 -4.41 -4.56 -11.04
CA ASN A 114 -4.38 -5.98 -11.40
C ASN A 114 -4.89 -6.86 -10.25
#